data_AF-A0A0R1SIL2-F1
#
_entry.id   AF-A0A0R1SIL2-F1
#
_cell.length_a   1.000
_cell.length_b   1.000
_cell.length_c   1.000
_cell.angle_alpha   90.00
_cell.angle_beta   90.00
_cell.angle_gamma   90.00
#
_symmetry.space_group_name_H-M   'P 1'
#
loop_
_entity.id
_entity.type
_entity.pdbx_description
1 polymer ?
#
loop_
_entity_poly.entity_id
_entity_poly.type
_entity_poly.pdbx_seq_one_letter_code
_entity_poly.pdbx_strand_id
1 'polypeptide(L)'
;MPSFDNTDTTLDPQFKEAAFKLKNGQSTKKPVRTQYGYEVIQMVNHPAKGMYEQHENELKNQIVTAKLNDSSIVRKIGMKVLKREKIIIHDKSLKGVLSELTGQSNQSK
;
A
#
# COMPACT_ATOMS: atom_id res chain seq x y z
N MET A 1 14.57 -9.05 -18.26
CA MET A 1 13.84 -8.28 -17.23
C MET A 1 12.62 -9.09 -16.84
N PRO A 2 12.34 -9.31 -15.54
CA PRO A 2 11.13 -10.03 -15.11
C PRO A 2 9.87 -9.22 -15.44
N SER A 3 8.72 -9.89 -15.47
CA SER A 3 7.42 -9.21 -15.53
C SER A 3 7.23 -8.36 -14.26
N PHE A 4 6.60 -7.19 -14.43
CA PHE A 4 6.30 -6.27 -13.33
C PHE A 4 4.82 -5.86 -13.38
N ASP A 5 4.32 -5.37 -12.25
CA ASP A 5 2.94 -4.91 -12.10
C ASP A 5 2.87 -3.59 -11.30
N ASN A 6 1.66 -3.21 -10.86
CA ASN A 6 1.44 -1.98 -10.11
C ASN A 6 2.02 -2.00 -8.68
N THR A 7 2.32 -3.18 -8.14
CA THR A 7 2.87 -3.39 -6.80
C THR A 7 4.39 -3.44 -6.77
N ASP A 8 5.04 -3.53 -7.94
CA ASP A 8 6.50 -3.51 -8.05
C ASP A 8 7.08 -2.22 -7.44
N THR A 9 8.01 -2.35 -6.50
CA THR A 9 8.67 -1.21 -5.83
C THR A 9 10.11 -0.99 -6.27
N THR A 10 10.64 -1.86 -7.13
CA THR A 10 12.02 -1.85 -7.60
C THR A 10 12.21 -0.96 -8.81
N LEU A 11 11.16 -0.81 -9.63
CA LEU A 11 11.19 0.01 -10.84
C LEU A 11 10.85 1.47 -10.58
N ASP A 12 11.52 2.34 -11.32
CA ASP A 12 11.28 3.78 -11.28
C ASP A 12 9.81 4.10 -11.62
N PRO A 13 9.14 4.99 -10.86
CA PRO A 13 7.75 5.35 -11.13
C PRO A 13 7.50 5.89 -12.55
N GLN A 14 8.44 6.68 -13.09
CA GLN A 14 8.34 7.27 -14.43
C GLN A 14 8.50 6.20 -15.51
N PHE A 15 9.38 5.22 -15.29
CA PHE A 15 9.49 4.04 -16.14
C PHE A 15 8.17 3.28 -16.20
N LYS A 16 7.62 2.90 -15.03
CA LYS A 16 6.37 2.13 -14.94
C LYS A 16 5.22 2.88 -15.59
N GLU A 17 5.07 4.17 -15.30
CA GLU A 17 4.00 4.99 -15.87
C GLU A 17 4.08 5.07 -17.41
N ALA A 18 5.28 5.24 -17.96
CA ALA A 18 5.47 5.26 -19.39
C ALA A 18 5.20 3.89 -20.02
N ALA A 19 5.70 2.81 -19.41
CA ALA A 19 5.51 1.45 -19.89
C ALA A 19 4.02 1.05 -19.93
N PHE A 20 3.25 1.33 -18.86
CA PHE A 20 1.82 1.02 -18.81
C PHE A 20 0.95 1.75 -19.85
N LYS A 21 1.48 2.79 -20.52
CA LYS A 21 0.79 3.49 -21.61
C LYS A 21 1.04 2.86 -22.99
N LEU A 22 2.04 1.99 -23.13
CA LEU A 22 2.43 1.39 -24.41
C LEU A 22 1.58 0.17 -24.74
N LYS A 23 1.30 -0.06 -26.02
CA LYS A 23 0.74 -1.33 -26.52
C LYS A 23 1.84 -2.32 -26.88
N ASN A 24 1.51 -3.60 -27.07
CA ASN A 24 2.46 -4.62 -27.54
C ASN A 24 3.18 -4.17 -28.82
N GLY A 25 4.51 -4.31 -28.83
CA GLY A 25 5.37 -3.90 -29.93
C GLY A 25 5.62 -2.38 -30.03
N GLN A 26 4.97 -1.56 -29.20
CA GLN A 26 5.16 -0.12 -29.20
C GLN A 26 6.36 0.28 -28.35
N SER A 27 7.05 1.34 -28.79
CA SER A 27 8.10 2.00 -28.01
C SER A 27 7.74 3.45 -27.67
N THR A 28 8.38 3.99 -26.64
CA THR A 28 8.29 5.40 -26.28
C THR A 28 8.79 6.29 -27.42
N LYS A 29 8.01 7.31 -27.80
CA LYS A 29 8.39 8.26 -28.87
C LYS A 29 9.51 9.21 -28.47
N LYS A 30 9.62 9.51 -27.18
CA LYS A 30 10.66 10.35 -26.60
C LYS A 30 11.30 9.58 -25.44
N PRO A 31 12.60 9.79 -25.17
CA PRO A 31 13.23 9.18 -24.00
C PRO A 31 12.50 9.56 -22.71
N VAL A 32 12.30 8.58 -21.85
CA VAL A 32 11.71 8.75 -20.53
C VAL A 32 12.83 9.08 -19.56
N ARG A 33 12.73 10.21 -18.87
CA ARG A 33 13.66 10.55 -17.80
C ARG A 33 13.29 9.72 -16.57
N THR A 34 14.24 8.99 -16.04
CA THR A 34 14.17 8.20 -14.80
C THR A 34 15.26 8.67 -13.84
N GLN A 35 15.30 8.14 -12.62
CA GLN A 35 16.42 8.36 -11.70
C GLN A 35 17.77 7.85 -12.23
N TYR A 36 17.76 6.94 -13.21
CA TYR A 36 18.95 6.32 -13.80
C TYR A 36 19.41 6.98 -15.11
N GLY A 37 18.70 8.02 -15.57
CA GLY A 37 19.04 8.77 -16.77
C GLY A 37 17.88 8.85 -17.75
N TYR A 38 18.15 8.60 -19.03
CA TYR A 38 17.14 8.60 -20.09
C TYR A 38 17.02 7.20 -20.69
N GLU A 39 15.80 6.68 -20.70
CA GLU A 39 15.49 5.33 -21.13
C GLU A 39 14.52 5.35 -22.31
N VAL A 40 14.75 4.47 -23.29
CA VAL A 40 13.80 4.19 -24.37
C VAL A 40 13.16 2.85 -24.08
N ILE A 41 11.85 2.83 -23.95
CA ILE A 41 11.11 1.66 -23.47
C ILE A 41 10.37 1.04 -24.65
N GLN A 42 10.52 -0.27 -24.84
CA GLN A 42 9.75 -1.07 -25.80
C GLN A 42 8.90 -2.09 -25.04
N MET A 43 7.61 -2.13 -25.36
CA MET A 43 6.68 -3.07 -24.75
C MET A 43 6.70 -4.41 -25.49
N VAL A 44 7.12 -5.47 -24.79
CA VAL A 44 7.10 -6.84 -25.34
C VAL A 44 5.74 -7.48 -25.15
N ASN A 45 5.17 -7.41 -23.95
CA ASN A 45 3.88 -8.00 -23.62
C ASN A 45 3.14 -7.15 -22.58
N HIS A 46 1.92 -6.78 -22.91
CA HIS A 46 0.98 -5.99 -22.14
C HIS A 46 -0.36 -6.75 -22.16
N PRO A 47 -0.56 -7.68 -21.22
CA PRO A 47 -1.82 -8.40 -21.12
C PRO A 47 -2.97 -7.43 -20.81
N ALA A 48 -4.17 -7.78 -21.26
CA ALA A 48 -5.36 -7.04 -20.87
C ALA A 48 -5.59 -7.17 -19.36
N LYS A 49 -6.22 -6.15 -18.75
CA LYS A 49 -6.53 -6.12 -17.30
C LYS A 49 -7.50 -7.22 -16.82
N GLY A 50 -8.05 -8.03 -17.73
CA GLY A 50 -9.03 -9.06 -17.39
C GLY A 50 -10.33 -8.49 -16.84
N MET A 51 -11.09 -9.37 -16.17
CA MET A 51 -12.34 -9.04 -15.46
C MET A 51 -12.06 -8.83 -13.96
N TYR A 52 -12.94 -8.10 -13.28
CA TYR A 52 -12.78 -7.80 -11.85
C TYR A 52 -12.66 -9.06 -10.99
N GLU A 53 -13.47 -10.09 -11.29
CA GLU A 53 -13.53 -11.35 -10.54
C GLU A 53 -12.18 -12.09 -10.57
N GLN A 54 -11.38 -11.90 -11.62
CA GLN A 54 -10.05 -12.51 -11.75
C GLN A 54 -9.02 -11.86 -10.82
N HIS A 55 -9.25 -10.60 -10.45
CA HIS A 55 -8.33 -9.79 -9.65
C HIS A 55 -8.89 -9.39 -8.28
N GLU A 56 -10.10 -9.82 -7.91
CA GLU A 56 -10.76 -9.42 -6.67
C GLU A 56 -9.90 -9.74 -5.43
N ASN A 57 -9.34 -10.94 -5.37
CA ASN A 57 -8.50 -11.36 -4.25
C ASN A 57 -7.20 -10.54 -4.17
N GLU A 58 -6.60 -10.25 -5.32
CA GLU A 58 -5.40 -9.43 -5.43
C GLU A 58 -5.66 -8.00 -4.94
N LEU A 59 -6.75 -7.38 -5.42
CA LEU A 59 -7.18 -6.04 -5.02
C LEU A 59 -7.50 -5.97 -3.52
N LYS A 60 -8.20 -6.98 -2.98
CA LYS A 60 -8.45 -7.11 -1.54
C LYS A 60 -7.15 -7.15 -0.75
N ASN A 61 -6.19 -7.96 -1.18
CA ASN A 61 -4.88 -8.08 -0.52
C ASN A 61 -4.11 -6.75 -0.57
N GLN A 62 -4.12 -6.05 -1.70
CA GLN A 62 -3.49 -4.73 -1.83
C GLN A 62 -4.13 -3.71 -0.87
N ILE A 63 -5.47 -3.67 -0.78
CA ILE A 63 -6.20 -2.78 0.15
C ILE A 63 -5.90 -3.13 1.61
N VAL A 64 -5.90 -4.41 1.97
CA VAL A 64 -5.57 -4.88 3.33
C VAL A 64 -4.15 -4.47 3.68
N THR A 65 -3.19 -4.72 2.80
CA THR A 65 -1.78 -4.35 3.00
C THR A 65 -1.64 -2.83 3.17
N ALA A 66 -2.30 -2.03 2.34
CA ALA A 66 -2.30 -0.58 2.46
C ALA A 66 -2.86 -0.11 3.82
N LYS A 67 -3.96 -0.73 4.29
CA LYS A 67 -4.56 -0.43 5.60
C LYS A 67 -3.68 -0.85 6.78
N LEU A 68 -2.93 -1.94 6.65
CA LEU A 68 -2.00 -2.42 7.67
C LEU A 68 -0.76 -1.52 7.76
N ASN A 69 -0.32 -0.96 6.64
CA ASN A 69 0.79 0.00 6.63
C ASN A 69 0.38 1.40 7.14
N ASP A 70 -0.93 1.67 7.28
CA ASP A 70 -1.45 2.88 7.91
C ASP A 70 -1.57 2.71 9.43
N SER A 71 -0.59 3.24 10.16
CA SER A 71 -0.53 3.17 11.63
C SER A 71 -1.77 3.78 12.31
N SER A 72 -2.41 4.78 11.70
CA SER A 72 -3.62 5.40 12.24
C SER A 72 -4.82 4.47 12.16
N ILE A 73 -4.93 3.72 11.06
CA ILE A 73 -5.99 2.72 10.85
C ILE A 73 -5.77 1.54 11.79
N VAL A 74 -4.54 1.01 11.87
CA VAL A 74 -4.20 -0.09 12.78
C VAL A 74 -4.50 0.29 14.22
N ARG A 75 -4.10 1.49 14.67
CA ARG A 75 -4.43 1.98 16.01
C ARG A 75 -5.94 2.10 16.23
N LYS A 76 -6.70 2.63 15.27
CA LYS A 76 -8.18 2.73 15.35
C LYS A 76 -8.84 1.36 15.47
N ILE A 77 -8.37 0.37 14.71
CA ILE A 77 -8.88 -1.01 14.78
C ILE A 77 -8.55 -1.61 16.15
N GLY A 78 -7.30 -1.47 16.62
CA GLY A 78 -6.88 -1.89 17.95
C GLY A 78 -7.76 -1.29 19.05
N MET A 79 -8.00 0.02 19.04
CA MET A 79 -8.91 0.69 19.98
C MET A 79 -10.34 0.15 19.91
N LYS A 80 -10.87 -0.13 18.71
CA LYS A 80 -12.22 -0.68 18.54
C LYS A 80 -12.33 -2.09 19.13
N VAL A 81 -11.32 -2.93 18.93
CA VAL A 81 -11.27 -4.29 19.50
C VAL A 81 -11.20 -4.21 21.03
N LEU A 82 -10.29 -3.40 21.58
CA LEU A 82 -10.12 -3.23 23.03
C LEU A 82 -11.40 -2.70 23.72
N LYS A 83 -12.13 -1.78 23.08
CA LYS A 83 -13.41 -1.25 23.61
C LYS A 83 -14.52 -2.30 23.59
N ARG A 84 -14.54 -3.21 22.61
CA ARG A 84 -15.57 -4.25 22.49
C ARG A 84 -15.41 -5.34 23.56
N GLU A 85 -14.18 -5.72 23.85
CA GLU A 85 -13.86 -6.82 24.76
C GLU A 85 -13.94 -6.45 26.26
N LYS A 86 -14.30 -5.21 26.63
CA LYS A 86 -14.39 -4.74 28.03
C LYS A 86 -13.23 -5.25 28.91
N ILE A 87 -11.99 -5.21 28.40
CA ILE A 87 -10.85 -5.76 29.10
C ILE A 87 -10.63 -5.01 30.42
N ILE A 88 -10.87 -5.69 31.54
CA ILE A 88 -10.56 -5.18 32.88
C ILE A 88 -9.06 -5.41 33.10
N ILE A 89 -8.25 -4.38 32.85
CA ILE A 89 -6.82 -4.45 33.15
C ILE A 89 -6.64 -4.34 34.66
N HIS A 90 -6.28 -5.46 35.30
CA HIS A 90 -5.97 -5.51 36.74
C HIS A 90 -4.55 -5.04 37.07
N ASP A 91 -3.64 -5.03 36.09
CA ASP A 91 -2.26 -4.56 36.25
C ASP A 91 -2.17 -3.02 36.13
N LYS A 92 -1.64 -2.37 37.17
CA LYS A 92 -1.47 -0.91 37.21
C LYS A 92 -0.54 -0.37 36.11
N SER A 93 0.47 -1.14 35.70
CA SER A 93 1.49 -0.72 34.73
C SER A 93 0.93 -0.68 33.31
N LEU A 94 0.01 -1.61 32.99
CA LEU A 94 -0.61 -1.72 31.67
C LEU A 94 -1.80 -0.75 31.48
N LYS A 95 -2.34 -0.18 32.57
CA LYS A 95 -3.35 0.88 32.51
C LYS A 95 -2.84 2.13 31.82
N GLY A 96 -1.61 2.55 32.10
CA GLY A 96 -1.01 3.75 31.51
C GLY A 96 -0.87 3.65 29.99
N VAL A 97 -0.37 2.51 29.51
CA VAL A 97 -0.20 2.23 28.07
C VAL A 97 -1.56 2.15 27.35
N LEU A 98 -2.59 1.57 28.00
CA LEU A 98 -3.94 1.53 27.44
C LEU A 98 -4.56 2.94 27.32
N SER A 99 -4.37 3.81 28.31
CA SER A 99 -4.88 5.19 28.29
C SER A 99 -4.24 6.03 27.17
N GLU A 100 -2.93 5.86 26.94
CA GLU A 100 -2.21 6.48 25.84
C GLU A 100 -2.69 5.98 24.46
N LEU A 101 -2.89 4.67 24.33
CA LEU A 101 -3.42 4.06 23.10
C LEU A 101 -4.86 4.46 22.79
N THR A 102 -5.73 4.55 23.81
CA THR A 102 -7.16 4.90 23.66
C THR A 102 -7.44 6.40 23.56
N GLY A 103 -6.41 7.25 23.68
CA GLY A 103 -6.54 8.70 23.56
C GLY A 103 -7.18 9.37 24.77
N GLN A 104 -7.21 8.72 25.93
CA GLN A 104 -7.40 9.41 27.21
C GLN A 104 -6.08 10.09 27.60
N SER A 105 -5.65 11.05 26.78
CA SER A 105 -4.67 12.04 27.19
C SER A 105 -5.36 12.96 28.19
N ASN A 106 -5.20 12.67 29.48
CA ASN A 106 -5.30 13.72 30.48
C ASN A 106 -4.15 14.70 30.20
N GLN A 107 -4.42 15.76 29.44
CA GLN A 107 -3.63 16.97 29.56
C GLN A 107 -3.93 17.56 30.93
N SER A 108 -3.09 17.22 31.93
CA SER A 108 -2.99 18.05 33.13
C SER A 108 -2.15 19.27 32.76
N LYS A 109 -2.81 20.43 32.77
CA LYS A 109 -2.16 21.70 33.10
C LYS A 109 -1.82 21.70 34.58
#